data_AF-A0A817K654-F1
#
_entry.id   AF-A0A817K654-F1
#
_cell.length_a   1.000
_cell.length_b   1.000
_cell.length_c   1.000
_cell.angle_alpha   90.00
_cell.angle_beta   90.00
_cell.angle_gamma   90.00
#
_symmetry.space_group_name_H-M   'P 1'
#
loop_
_entity.id
_entity.type
_entity.pdbx_description
1 polymer ?
#
loop_
_entity_poly.entity_id
_entity_poly.type
_entity_poly.pdbx_seq_one_letter_code
_entity_poly.pdbx_strand_id
1 'polypeptide(L)'
;MENKPYDVVMIGCGSYEIEAATELLSQSNLTFTILEAHDRVEDRAYTGQHSLKSSFDVGAEWIHQYGPNNFLYSFYEQLRTELNDGYYIQLFNPATIVGYDSDSSIIAQQICT
;
A
#
# COMPACT_ATOMS: atom_id res chain seq x y z
N MET A 1 3.22 24.20 25.14
CA MET A 1 3.79 22.89 24.81
C MET A 1 5.25 22.91 25.21
N GLU A 2 5.70 21.96 26.01
CA GLU A 2 7.12 21.80 26.35
C GLU A 2 7.85 21.32 25.09
N ASN A 3 8.90 22.05 24.68
CA ASN A 3 9.64 21.74 23.45
C ASN A 3 10.66 20.62 23.76
N LYS A 4 10.18 19.38 23.81
CA LYS A 4 11.05 18.20 23.95
C LYS A 4 11.66 17.86 22.58
N PRO A 5 12.99 17.73 22.48
CA PRO A 5 13.63 17.34 21.24
C PRO A 5 13.25 15.89 20.88
N TYR A 6 13.05 15.64 19.59
CA TYR A 6 12.94 14.28 19.04
C TYR A 6 14.33 13.76 18.66
N ASP A 7 14.58 12.47 18.89
CA ASP A 7 15.83 11.82 18.48
C ASP A 7 15.88 11.63 16.96
N VAL A 8 14.72 11.38 16.35
CA VAL A 8 14.56 11.17 14.90
C VAL A 8 13.42 12.03 14.36
N VAL A 9 13.66 12.70 13.23
CA VAL A 9 12.63 13.43 12.47
C VAL A 9 12.54 12.80 11.09
N MET A 10 11.37 12.26 10.76
CA MET A 10 11.06 11.71 9.43
C MET A 10 10.34 12.77 8.60
N ILE A 11 10.72 12.91 7.34
CA ILE A 11 10.15 13.87 6.41
C ILE A 11 9.39 13.09 5.34
N GLY A 12 8.07 13.23 5.32
CA GLY A 12 7.15 12.37 4.58
C GLY A 12 6.49 11.34 5.48
N CYS A 13 5.27 10.94 5.14
CA CYS A 13 4.46 9.91 5.78
C CYS A 13 3.95 8.90 4.74
N GLY A 14 4.88 8.38 3.94
CA GLY A 14 4.62 7.30 3.00
C GLY A 14 4.89 5.93 3.62
N SER A 15 4.76 4.89 2.80
CA SER A 15 4.96 3.50 3.22
C SER A 15 6.35 3.24 3.84
N TYR A 16 7.39 3.92 3.35
CA TYR A 16 8.75 3.79 3.87
C TYR A 16 8.90 4.40 5.27
N GLU A 17 8.38 5.61 5.50
CA GLU A 17 8.45 6.26 6.81
C GLU A 17 7.56 5.56 7.83
N ILE A 18 6.41 5.03 7.40
CA ILE A 18 5.54 4.20 8.24
C ILE A 18 6.26 2.90 8.66
N GLU A 19 6.97 2.25 7.72
CA GLU A 19 7.79 1.07 8.03
C GLU A 19 8.91 1.42 9.03
N ALA A 20 9.66 2.49 8.77
CA ALA A 20 10.73 2.96 9.67
C ALA A 20 10.20 3.33 11.06
N ALA A 21 9.04 3.99 11.14
CA ALA A 21 8.39 4.32 12.40
C ALA A 21 7.94 3.06 13.16
N THR A 22 7.38 2.08 12.45
CA THR A 22 6.97 0.79 13.04
C THR A 22 8.18 0.04 13.60
N GLU A 23 9.30 0.05 12.89
CA GLU A 23 10.55 -0.54 13.38
C GLU A 23 11.07 0.18 14.63
N LEU A 24 11.11 1.51 14.63
CA LEU A 24 11.53 2.29 15.79
C LEU A 24 10.61 2.06 17.00
N LEU A 25 9.30 1.94 16.79
CA LEU A 25 8.34 1.63 17.85
C LEU A 25 8.54 0.24 18.45
N SER A 26 8.90 -0.74 17.63
CA SER A 26 9.03 -2.13 18.07
C SER A 26 10.38 -2.46 18.69
N GLN A 27 11.45 -1.75 18.32
CA GLN A 27 12.81 -2.15 18.66
C GLN A 27 13.67 -1.05 19.31
N SER A 28 13.18 0.18 19.43
CA SER A 28 13.98 1.29 19.96
C SER A 28 13.33 2.00 21.15
N ASN A 29 14.14 2.66 21.95
CA ASN A 29 13.71 3.63 22.97
C ASN A 29 13.81 5.07 22.46
N LEU A 30 13.94 5.26 21.13
CA LEU A 30 14.09 6.57 20.51
C LEU A 30 12.74 7.24 20.36
N THR A 31 12.71 8.54 20.62
CA THR A 31 11.56 9.39 20.33
C THR A 31 11.63 9.88 18.90
N PHE A 32 10.51 9.89 18.20
CA PHE A 32 10.46 10.38 16.84
C PHE A 32 9.20 11.18 16.54
N THR A 33 9.28 11.94 15.45
CA THR A 33 8.12 12.60 14.84
C THR A 33 8.18 12.43 13.32
N ILE A 34 7.01 12.47 12.69
CA ILE A 34 6.85 12.40 11.24
C ILE A 34 6.22 13.71 10.79
N LEU A 35 6.82 14.35 9.79
CA LEU A 35 6.33 15.59 9.20
C LEU A 35 5.88 15.33 7.78
N GLU A 36 4.57 15.39 7.54
CA GLU A 36 3.97 15.25 6.22
C GLU A 36 3.57 16.63 5.67
N ALA A 37 3.85 16.85 4.39
CA ALA A 37 3.52 18.10 3.73
C ALA A 37 2.03 18.15 3.32
N HIS A 38 1.47 16.98 3.00
CA HIS A 38 0.06 16.82 2.70
C HIS A 38 -0.81 16.77 3.97
N ASP A 39 -2.11 16.98 3.78
CA ASP A 39 -3.15 16.82 4.79
C ASP A 39 -3.63 15.37 4.93
N ARG A 40 -2.85 14.42 4.40
CA ARG A 40 -3.16 12.99 4.37
C ARG A 40 -1.88 12.18 4.53
N VAL A 41 -2.03 10.98 5.07
CA VAL A 41 -1.00 9.93 5.03
C VAL A 41 -0.90 9.34 3.62
N GLU A 42 0.17 8.58 3.42
CA GLU A 42 0.58 7.98 2.15
C GLU A 42 1.06 9.02 1.13
N ASP A 43 2.19 8.76 0.49
CA ASP A 43 2.73 9.64 -0.54
C ASP A 43 2.05 9.31 -1.89
N ARG A 44 2.70 8.42 -2.65
CA ARG A 44 2.28 7.97 -3.98
C ARG A 44 1.30 6.79 -3.94
N ALA A 45 0.99 6.22 -2.78
CA ALA A 45 -0.02 5.18 -2.64
C ALA A 45 -1.38 5.79 -2.29
N TYR A 46 -1.91 6.63 -3.19
CA TYR A 46 -3.11 7.42 -2.93
C TYR A 46 -4.34 6.88 -3.65
N THR A 47 -5.38 6.54 -2.88
CA THR A 47 -6.73 6.27 -3.39
C THR A 47 -7.59 7.53 -3.26
N GLY A 48 -8.01 8.10 -4.39
CA GLY A 48 -8.88 9.26 -4.45
C GLY A 48 -10.35 8.89 -4.65
N GLN A 49 -11.24 9.79 -4.24
CA GLN A 49 -12.68 9.73 -4.57
C GLN A 49 -13.20 11.03 -5.22
N HIS A 50 -12.31 11.98 -5.53
CA HIS A 50 -12.71 13.36 -5.84
C HIS A 50 -13.35 13.55 -7.22
N SER A 51 -13.05 12.68 -8.19
CA SER A 51 -13.49 12.83 -9.59
C SER A 51 -14.50 11.78 -10.04
N LEU A 52 -14.64 10.68 -9.29
CA LEU A 52 -15.49 9.55 -9.63
C LEU A 52 -16.41 9.22 -8.46
N LYS A 53 -17.58 8.62 -8.75
CA LYS A 53 -18.49 8.08 -7.71
C LYS A 53 -17.93 6.85 -7.01
N SER A 54 -16.72 6.44 -7.35
CA SER A 54 -16.05 5.24 -6.88
C SER A 54 -14.60 5.59 -6.56
N SER A 55 -14.05 4.87 -5.59
CA SER A 55 -12.63 4.95 -5.24
C SER A 55 -11.76 4.51 -6.39
N PHE A 56 -10.68 5.24 -6.63
CA PHE A 56 -9.70 4.89 -7.65
C PHE A 56 -8.30 5.24 -7.17
N ASP A 57 -7.35 4.38 -7.48
CA ASP A 57 -5.94 4.64 -7.17
C ASP A 57 -5.40 5.68 -8.16
N VAL A 58 -4.96 6.81 -7.62
CA VAL A 58 -4.33 7.90 -8.37
C VAL A 58 -2.84 7.62 -8.57
N GLY A 59 -2.26 6.77 -7.71
CA GLY A 59 -0.84 6.44 -7.71
C GLY A 59 -0.58 4.94 -7.78
N ALA A 60 -0.06 4.34 -6.71
CA ALA A 60 0.33 2.93 -6.70
C ALA A 60 -0.89 2.00 -6.87
N GLU A 61 -1.08 1.51 -8.08
CA GLU A 61 -2.19 0.62 -8.47
C GLU A 61 -1.74 -0.84 -8.61
N TRP A 62 -0.45 -1.07 -8.89
CA TRP A 62 0.04 -2.39 -9.31
C TRP A 62 1.07 -2.98 -8.36
N ILE A 63 0.85 -4.24 -7.97
CA ILE A 63 1.82 -5.05 -7.25
C ILE A 63 2.41 -6.08 -8.21
N HIS A 64 3.71 -5.97 -8.47
CA HIS A 64 4.42 -6.98 -9.25
C HIS A 64 4.71 -8.22 -8.40
N GLN A 65 4.68 -9.40 -9.04
CA GLN A 65 5.05 -10.68 -8.46
C GLN A 65 4.16 -11.12 -7.28
N TYR A 66 3.22 -12.03 -7.57
CA TYR A 66 2.41 -12.69 -6.54
C TYR A 66 3.15 -13.91 -5.98
N GLY A 67 3.60 -13.81 -4.72
CA GLY A 67 4.20 -14.93 -4.02
C GLY A 67 5.12 -14.50 -2.87
N PRO A 68 5.69 -15.48 -2.14
CA PRO A 68 6.44 -15.23 -0.90
C PRO A 68 7.73 -14.41 -1.06
N ASN A 69 8.21 -14.23 -2.29
CA ASN A 69 9.35 -13.36 -2.58
C ASN A 69 8.98 -11.86 -2.57
N ASN A 70 7.69 -11.54 -2.59
CA ASN A 70 7.21 -10.18 -2.42
C ASN A 70 6.82 -9.98 -0.95
N PHE A 71 7.41 -9.00 -0.27
CA PHE A 71 7.13 -8.70 1.13
C PHE A 71 5.65 -8.42 1.39
N LEU A 72 4.95 -7.75 0.46
CA LEU A 72 3.52 -7.46 0.58
C LEU A 72 2.66 -8.74 0.64
N TYR A 73 3.17 -9.87 0.13
CA TYR A 73 2.48 -11.16 0.21
C TYR A 73 2.28 -11.63 1.65
N SER A 74 3.16 -11.25 2.58
CA SER A 74 3.02 -11.62 4.00
C SER A 74 1.81 -10.95 4.68
N PHE A 75 1.34 -9.82 4.15
CA PHE A 75 0.15 -9.11 4.63
C PHE A 75 -1.13 -9.55 3.94
N TYR A 76 -1.04 -10.43 2.93
CA TYR A 76 -2.17 -10.83 2.09
C TYR A 76 -3.37 -11.34 2.91
N GLU A 77 -3.14 -12.23 3.89
CA GLU A 77 -4.24 -12.79 4.71
C GLU A 77 -4.86 -11.76 5.67
N GLN A 78 -4.08 -10.80 6.16
CA GLN A 78 -4.58 -9.72 7.02
C GLN A 78 -5.44 -8.75 6.22
N LEU A 79 -4.99 -8.42 5.00
CA LEU A 79 -5.71 -7.55 4.08
C LEU A 79 -6.94 -8.25 3.49
N ARG A 80 -6.95 -9.59 3.37
CA ARG A 80 -8.07 -10.37 2.84
C ARG A 80 -9.37 -10.18 3.64
N THR A 81 -9.30 -9.96 4.95
CA THR A 81 -10.48 -9.86 5.82
C THR A 81 -11.19 -8.50 5.79
N GLU A 82 -10.50 -7.44 5.35
CA GLU A 82 -11.08 -6.09 5.22
C GLU A 82 -11.87 -5.91 3.90
N LEU A 83 -11.89 -6.92 3.03
CA LEU A 83 -12.42 -6.86 1.65
C LEU A 83 -13.89 -7.30 1.51
N ASN A 84 -14.60 -7.57 2.61
CA ASN A 84 -15.99 -8.08 2.59
C ASN A 84 -17.07 -6.98 2.42
N ASP A 85 -16.69 -5.70 2.45
CA ASP A 85 -17.64 -4.58 2.43
C ASP A 85 -17.90 -4.00 1.03
N GLY A 86 -17.43 -4.69 -0.02
CA GLY A 86 -17.85 -4.42 -1.41
C GLY A 86 -17.40 -3.09 -2.02
N TYR A 87 -16.54 -2.31 -1.33
CA TYR A 87 -16.16 -0.96 -1.77
C TYR A 87 -14.65 -0.67 -1.94
N TYR A 88 -13.72 -1.59 -1.68
CA TYR A 88 -12.28 -1.36 -1.94
C TYR A 88 -11.48 -2.57 -2.41
N ILE A 89 -10.54 -2.26 -3.32
CA ILE A 89 -9.43 -2.97 -3.97
C ILE A 89 -9.60 -4.48 -4.20
N GLN A 90 -10.02 -4.80 -5.43
CA GLN A 90 -9.91 -6.11 -6.02
C GLN A 90 -8.45 -6.36 -6.46
N LEU A 91 -7.57 -6.76 -5.54
CA LEU A 91 -6.15 -7.05 -5.86
C LEU A 91 -6.00 -8.14 -6.92
N PHE A 92 -7.00 -9.00 -7.10
CA PHE A 92 -7.19 -9.83 -8.28
C PHE A 92 -8.69 -10.09 -8.44
N ASN A 93 -9.28 -9.76 -9.59
CA ASN A 93 -10.48 -10.47 -10.02
C ASN A 93 -10.00 -11.81 -10.61
N PRO A 94 -10.18 -12.97 -9.95
CA PRO A 94 -9.81 -14.23 -10.56
C PRO A 94 -10.66 -14.56 -11.80
N ALA A 95 -11.72 -13.79 -12.11
CA ALA A 95 -12.51 -13.99 -13.33
C ALA A 95 -11.75 -13.60 -14.62
N THR A 96 -10.75 -12.72 -14.53
CA THR A 96 -9.91 -12.37 -15.68
C THR A 96 -8.56 -11.81 -15.21
N ILE A 97 -7.59 -12.68 -14.98
CA ILE A 97 -6.18 -12.29 -15.00
C ILE A 97 -5.72 -12.44 -16.44
N VAL A 98 -5.30 -11.33 -17.07
CA VAL A 98 -4.53 -11.35 -18.31
C VAL A 98 -3.08 -11.15 -17.91
N GLY A 99 -2.32 -12.24 -17.87
CA GLY A 99 -0.87 -12.12 -17.71
C GLY A 99 -0.25 -11.65 -19.02
N TYR A 100 0.74 -10.75 -18.97
CA TYR A 100 1.53 -10.33 -20.13
C TYR A 100 3.00 -10.71 -19.95
N ASP A 101 3.67 -11.15 -21.02
CA ASP A 101 5.13 -11.34 -21.07
C ASP A 101 5.82 -9.97 -21.27
N SER A 102 7.15 -9.97 -21.16
CA SER A 102 8.06 -8.85 -21.41
C SER A 102 7.93 -8.21 -22.81
N ASP A 103 7.39 -8.94 -23.79
CA ASP A 103 7.06 -8.44 -25.13
C ASP A 103 5.60 -8.00 -25.29
N SER A 104 4.85 -7.92 -24.19
CA SER A 104 3.41 -7.61 -24.12
C SER A 104 2.49 -8.68 -24.74
N SER A 105 2.98 -9.89 -25.00
CA SER A 105 2.14 -11.03 -25.39
C SER A 105 1.36 -11.60 -24.20
N ILE A 106 0.14 -12.10 -24.43
CA ILE A 106 -0.72 -12.63 -23.35
C ILE A 106 -0.27 -14.05 -22.99
N ILE A 107 0.08 -14.29 -21.71
CA ILE A 107 0.62 -15.58 -21.23
C ILE A 107 -0.40 -16.47 -20.52
N ALA A 108 -1.51 -15.93 -20.01
CA ALA A 108 -2.61 -16.73 -19.46
C ALA A 108 -3.91 -15.92 -19.40
N GLN A 109 -5.02 -16.57 -19.76
CA GLN A 109 -6.39 -16.13 -19.50
C GLN A 109 -7.13 -17.29 -18.83
N GLN A 110 -7.30 -17.25 -17.51
CA GLN A 110 -8.11 -18.24 -16.81
C GLN A 110 -9.47 -17.60 -16.48
N ILE A 111 -10.50 -18.07 -17.19
CA ILE A 111 -11.91 -17.81 -16.86
C ILE A 111 -12.38 -19.04 -16.09
N CYS A 112 -12.43 -18.99 -14.76
CA CYS A 112 -13.22 -19.95 -14.01
C CYS A 112 -14.65 -19.40 -13.89
N THR A 113 -15.60 -20.12 -14.50
CA THR A 113 -17.05 -19.98 -14.29
C THR A 113 -17.44 -20.23 -12.84
#